data_AF-A0A1Y3AYW6-F1
#
_entry.id   AF-A0A1Y3AYW6-F1
#
_cell.length_a   1.000
_cell.length_b   1.000
_cell.length_c   1.000
_cell.angle_alpha   90.00
_cell.angle_beta   90.00
_cell.angle_gamma   90.00
#
_symmetry.space_group_name_H-M   'P 1'
#
loop_
_entity.id
_entity.type
_entity.pdbx_description
1 polymer ?
#
loop_
_entity_poly.entity_id
_entity_poly.type
_entity_poly.pdbx_seq_one_letter_code
_entity_poly.pdbx_strand_id
1 'polypeptide(L)'
;MIGNNNKILESPLNSGNCPWSYGTFAHETSCTRYWQCWNGTGTLQQCPYSLLYNEKIHSCDWPQNVPDCQKHPICNENPNGSVTIDNSCDRYWLCVGGYPRLQRCPAGLAFSIELSKCELDYLVPGWFVYPFICLWVKRMFFFVVVLIPKPK
;
A
#
# COMPACT_ATOMS: atom_id res chain seq x y z
N MET A 1 -51.73 16.32 -2.01
CA MET A 1 -50.52 16.29 -1.17
C MET A 1 -50.09 14.85 -1.03
N ILE A 2 -48.90 14.47 -1.52
CA ILE A 2 -48.01 13.37 -1.07
C ILE A 2 -46.81 13.40 -2.04
N GLY A 3 -45.61 13.58 -1.48
CA GLY A 3 -44.36 13.65 -2.25
C GLY A 3 -43.21 14.25 -1.44
N ASN A 4 -43.05 13.87 -0.18
CA ASN A 4 -41.82 14.16 0.56
C ASN A 4 -40.79 13.12 0.15
N ASN A 5 -40.08 13.41 -0.94
CA ASN A 5 -38.90 12.65 -1.37
C ASN A 5 -37.80 12.83 -0.33
N ASN A 6 -37.73 11.86 0.58
CA ASN A 6 -36.60 11.43 1.39
C ASN A 6 -35.29 12.20 1.11
N LYS A 7 -35.12 13.36 1.75
CA LYS A 7 -33.78 13.85 2.12
C LYS A 7 -33.30 13.03 3.31
N ILE A 8 -32.82 11.81 3.04
CA ILE A 8 -31.81 11.21 3.90
C ILE A 8 -30.53 11.97 3.55
N LEU A 9 -30.37 13.18 4.08
CA LEU A 9 -29.09 13.85 4.04
C LEU A 9 -28.22 13.07 5.03
N GLU A 10 -27.41 12.19 4.46
CA GLU A 10 -26.48 11.31 5.13
C GLU A 10 -25.72 12.05 6.23
N SER A 11 -25.79 11.52 7.45
CA SER A 11 -25.14 12.10 8.60
C SER A 11 -23.63 12.23 8.34
N PRO A 12 -22.98 13.34 8.73
CA PRO A 12 -21.53 13.42 8.84
C PRO A 12 -21.08 12.50 9.97
N LEU A 13 -20.89 11.23 9.65
CA LEU A 13 -20.18 10.28 10.48
C LEU A 13 -18.71 10.54 10.22
N ASN A 14 -18.07 11.37 11.03
CA ASN A 14 -16.62 11.59 10.97
C ASN A 14 -15.89 10.35 11.49
N SER A 15 -16.06 9.21 10.82
CA SER A 15 -15.49 7.93 11.19
C SER A 15 -14.17 7.73 10.42
N GLY A 16 -13.11 8.37 10.91
CA GLY A 16 -11.76 8.23 10.38
C GLY A 16 -11.67 8.64 8.91
N ASN A 17 -11.61 7.64 8.03
CA ASN A 17 -11.31 7.81 6.60
C ASN A 17 -12.56 8.03 5.73
N CYS A 18 -13.74 8.13 6.35
CA CYS A 18 -15.01 8.43 5.71
C CYS A 18 -15.53 9.78 6.21
N PRO A 19 -15.34 10.88 5.45
CA PRO A 19 -15.97 12.16 5.76
C PRO A 19 -17.51 12.12 5.68
N TRP A 20 -18.05 11.22 4.85
CA TRP A 20 -19.49 11.00 4.67
C TRP A 20 -19.85 9.52 4.76
N SER A 21 -21.14 9.24 4.98
CA SER A 21 -21.66 7.87 5.09
C SER A 21 -21.44 7.08 3.79
N TYR A 22 -21.55 7.71 2.63
CA TYR A 22 -21.32 7.08 1.33
C TYR A 22 -20.40 7.94 0.47
N GLY A 23 -19.64 7.29 -0.41
CA GLY A 23 -18.79 7.96 -1.38
C GLY A 23 -17.40 7.36 -1.47
N THR A 24 -16.52 8.07 -2.20
CA THR A 24 -15.10 7.74 -2.27
C THR A 24 -14.26 8.94 -1.86
N PHE A 25 -13.13 8.67 -1.20
CA PHE A 25 -12.27 9.69 -0.60
C PHE A 25 -10.80 9.34 -0.79
N ALA A 26 -9.95 10.35 -0.88
CA ALA A 26 -8.51 10.14 -1.09
C ALA A 26 -7.89 9.39 0.09
N HIS A 27 -6.93 8.53 -0.20
CA HIS A 27 -6.07 7.95 0.84
C HIS A 27 -5.01 8.98 1.25
N GLU A 28 -4.65 8.96 2.53
CA GLU A 28 -3.87 10.02 3.19
C GLU A 28 -2.44 10.13 2.64
N THR A 29 -1.86 8.99 2.24
CA THR A 29 -0.45 8.90 1.81
C THR A 29 -0.24 8.29 0.43
N SER A 30 -1.29 7.82 -0.25
CA SER A 30 -1.14 7.11 -1.52
C SER A 30 -2.18 7.54 -2.52
N CYS A 31 -1.76 8.25 -3.56
CA CYS A 31 -2.67 8.64 -4.64
C CYS A 31 -3.18 7.46 -5.46
N THR A 32 -2.55 6.30 -5.35
CA THR A 32 -2.99 5.11 -6.07
C THR A 32 -4.15 4.41 -5.36
N ARG A 33 -4.48 4.83 -4.14
CA ARG A 33 -5.51 4.24 -3.29
C ARG A 33 -6.55 5.27 -2.88
N TYR A 34 -7.71 4.76 -2.53
CA TYR A 34 -8.83 5.57 -2.05
C TYR A 34 -9.68 4.74 -1.08
N TRP A 35 -10.44 5.43 -0.26
CA TRP A 35 -11.43 4.83 0.63
C TRP A 35 -12.77 4.81 -0.08
N GLN A 36 -13.43 3.65 -0.11
CA GLN A 36 -14.82 3.52 -0.52
C GLN A 36 -15.69 3.32 0.72
N CYS A 37 -16.55 4.29 0.99
CA CYS A 37 -17.37 4.34 2.18
C CYS A 37 -18.77 3.83 1.89
N TRP A 38 -19.25 2.95 2.77
CA TRP A 38 -20.61 2.45 2.76
C TRP A 38 -21.15 2.48 4.19
N ASN A 39 -22.18 3.29 4.43
CA ASN A 39 -22.75 3.53 5.74
C ASN A 39 -21.71 3.87 6.84
N GLY A 40 -20.74 4.74 6.51
CA GLY A 40 -19.64 5.15 7.38
C GLY A 40 -18.49 4.14 7.50
N THR A 41 -18.62 2.94 6.92
CA THR A 41 -17.53 1.95 6.91
C THR A 41 -16.69 2.11 5.65
N GLY A 42 -15.42 2.48 5.83
CA GLY A 42 -14.45 2.64 4.74
C GLY A 42 -13.74 1.34 4.39
N THR A 43 -13.74 0.99 3.10
CA THR A 43 -12.91 -0.09 2.55
C THR A 43 -11.81 0.50 1.69
N LEU A 44 -10.57 0.03 1.87
CA LEU A 44 -9.43 0.50 1.10
C LEU A 44 -9.46 -0.12 -0.29
N GLN A 45 -9.50 0.72 -1.31
CA GLN A 45 -9.48 0.34 -2.71
C GLN A 45 -8.22 0.85 -3.39
N GLN A 46 -7.85 0.18 -4.48
CA GLN A 46 -6.68 0.49 -5.30
C GLN A 46 -7.16 0.87 -6.70
N CYS A 47 -6.74 2.02 -7.21
CA CYS A 47 -7.05 2.41 -8.57
C CYS A 47 -6.49 1.40 -9.58
N PRO A 48 -7.23 1.09 -10.66
CA PRO A 48 -6.77 0.14 -11.64
C PRO A 48 -5.54 0.66 -12.40
N TYR A 49 -4.72 -0.27 -12.89
CA TYR A 49 -3.55 0.00 -13.74
C TYR A 49 -2.59 1.06 -13.22
N SER A 50 -2.51 2.21 -13.86
CA SER A 50 -1.62 3.33 -13.52
C SER A 50 -2.41 4.60 -13.17
N LEU A 51 -3.71 4.45 -12.89
CA LEU A 51 -4.58 5.57 -12.54
C LEU A 51 -4.37 6.01 -11.09
N LEU A 52 -4.66 7.28 -10.85
CA LEU A 52 -4.56 7.95 -9.55
C LEU A 52 -5.94 8.46 -9.15
N TYR A 53 -6.23 8.45 -7.86
CA TYR A 53 -7.47 8.97 -7.36
C TYR A 53 -7.51 10.50 -7.53
N ASN A 54 -8.52 10.98 -8.25
CA ASN A 54 -8.80 12.38 -8.48
C ASN A 54 -9.97 12.81 -7.59
N GLU A 55 -9.64 13.58 -6.55
CA GLU A 55 -10.62 14.04 -5.56
C GLU A 55 -11.70 14.94 -6.19
N LYS A 56 -11.40 15.68 -7.27
CA LYS A 56 -12.34 16.62 -7.90
C LYS A 56 -13.51 15.91 -8.58
N ILE A 57 -13.28 14.70 -9.09
CA ILE A 57 -14.30 13.90 -9.78
C ILE A 57 -14.72 12.67 -8.98
N HIS A 58 -14.16 12.49 -7.77
CA HIS A 58 -14.37 11.32 -6.91
C HIS A 58 -14.16 9.99 -7.64
N SER A 59 -13.09 9.87 -8.42
CA SER A 59 -12.80 8.67 -9.23
C SER A 59 -11.33 8.55 -9.62
N CYS A 60 -10.93 7.39 -10.12
CA CYS A 60 -9.58 7.16 -10.65
C CYS A 60 -9.45 7.80 -12.05
N ASP A 61 -8.42 8.61 -12.21
CA ASP A 61 -8.14 9.36 -13.43
C ASP A 61 -6.67 9.24 -13.81
N TRP A 62 -6.33 9.74 -14.98
CA TRP A 62 -4.97 9.74 -15.47
C TRP A 62 -4.06 10.68 -14.66
N PRO A 63 -2.77 10.35 -14.50
CA PRO A 63 -1.83 11.16 -13.73
C PRO A 63 -1.77 12.64 -14.14
N GLN A 64 -1.94 12.96 -15.43
CA GLN A 64 -1.94 14.36 -15.90
C GLN A 64 -3.09 15.21 -15.32
N ASN A 65 -4.18 14.57 -14.90
CA ASN A 65 -5.35 15.24 -14.30
C ASN A 65 -5.22 15.36 -12.77
N VAL A 66 -4.18 14.77 -12.18
CA VAL A 66 -3.90 14.78 -10.74
C VAL A 66 -2.48 15.33 -10.47
N PRO A 67 -2.21 16.61 -10.80
CA PRO A 67 -0.87 17.20 -10.71
C PRO A 67 -0.36 17.31 -9.27
N ASP A 68 -1.28 17.33 -8.29
CA ASP A 68 -0.95 17.42 -6.87
C ASP A 68 -0.34 16.11 -6.33
N CYS A 69 -0.44 15.01 -7.09
CA CYS A 69 0.16 13.74 -6.71
C CYS A 69 1.63 13.64 -7.17
N GLN A 70 2.54 13.65 -6.19
CA GLN A 70 3.98 13.55 -6.43
C GLN A 70 4.45 12.10 -6.60
N LYS A 71 5.37 11.87 -7.54
CA LYS A 71 6.09 10.60 -7.66
C LYS A 71 7.07 10.44 -6.52
N HIS A 72 7.22 9.22 -6.00
CA HIS A 72 8.11 8.96 -4.88
C HIS A 72 9.52 8.64 -5.37
N PRO A 73 10.60 9.16 -4.72
CA PRO A 73 11.97 8.93 -5.16
C PRO A 73 12.38 7.46 -5.32
N ILE A 74 11.74 6.56 -4.56
CA ILE A 74 11.99 5.11 -4.64
C ILE A 74 11.68 4.51 -6.02
N CYS A 75 10.81 5.14 -6.80
CA CYS A 75 10.43 4.69 -8.14
C CYS A 75 11.08 5.52 -9.25
N ASN A 76 12.10 6.32 -8.95
CA ASN A 76 12.78 7.16 -9.95
C ASN A 76 13.65 6.31 -10.91
N GLU A 77 14.41 5.36 -10.36
CA GLU A 77 15.32 4.52 -11.16
C GLU A 77 14.56 3.49 -11.98
N ASN A 78 13.51 2.88 -11.40
CA ASN A 78 12.67 1.91 -12.08
C ASN A 78 11.18 2.24 -11.92
N PRO A 79 10.62 3.07 -12.83
CA PRO A 79 9.22 3.52 -12.75
C PRO A 79 8.18 2.40 -12.79
N ASN A 80 8.55 1.23 -13.30
CA ASN A 80 7.69 0.05 -13.43
C ASN A 80 8.27 -1.19 -12.73
N GLY A 81 9.22 -0.98 -11.81
CA GLY A 81 9.91 -2.04 -11.10
C GLY A 81 9.27 -2.40 -9.77
N SER A 82 9.97 -3.24 -9.02
CA SER A 82 9.63 -3.61 -7.65
C SER A 82 10.78 -3.25 -6.71
N VAL A 83 10.44 -2.68 -5.55
CA VAL A 83 11.40 -2.20 -4.55
C VAL A 83 11.07 -2.81 -3.19
N THR A 84 12.09 -3.13 -2.40
CA THR A 84 11.90 -3.68 -1.06
C THR A 84 11.37 -2.67 -0.06
N ILE A 85 10.81 -3.19 1.03
CA ILE A 85 10.39 -2.41 2.18
C ILE A 85 11.24 -2.80 3.37
N ASP A 86 11.76 -1.80 4.07
CA ASP A 86 12.53 -2.03 5.30
C ASP A 86 11.66 -2.77 6.32
N ASN A 87 12.24 -3.78 6.96
CA ASN A 87 11.59 -4.61 7.98
C ASN A 87 10.33 -5.37 7.52
N SER A 88 10.08 -5.50 6.22
CA SER A 88 9.04 -6.40 5.70
C SER A 88 9.59 -7.29 4.59
N CYS A 89 9.56 -8.60 4.83
CA CYS A 89 9.93 -9.62 3.85
C CYS A 89 8.79 -9.96 2.90
N ASP A 90 7.55 -9.82 3.35
CA ASP A 90 6.35 -10.26 2.66
C ASP A 90 5.66 -9.09 1.97
N ARG A 91 6.20 -7.88 2.06
CA ARG A 91 5.68 -6.69 1.37
C ARG A 91 6.77 -6.02 0.56
N TYR A 92 6.34 -5.42 -0.54
CA TYR A 92 7.21 -4.71 -1.46
C TYR A 92 6.43 -3.58 -2.12
N TRP A 93 7.14 -2.59 -2.65
CA TRP A 93 6.56 -1.58 -3.51
C TRP A 93 6.59 -2.06 -4.94
N LEU A 94 5.43 -2.11 -5.59
CA LEU A 94 5.34 -2.21 -7.04
C LEU A 94 5.21 -0.79 -7.60
N CYS A 95 6.23 -0.31 -8.28
CA CYS A 95 6.20 0.95 -8.98
C CYS A 95 5.38 0.80 -10.26
N VAL A 96 4.46 1.73 -10.50
CA VAL A 96 3.71 1.81 -11.76
C VAL A 96 3.72 3.26 -12.23
N GLY A 97 4.41 3.55 -13.33
CA GLY A 97 4.57 4.91 -13.85
C GLY A 97 5.30 5.88 -12.90
N GLY A 98 6.08 5.35 -11.94
CA GLY A 98 6.75 6.13 -10.89
C GLY A 98 5.96 6.28 -9.59
N TYR A 99 4.77 5.67 -9.49
CA TYR A 99 3.93 5.70 -8.30
C TYR A 99 4.01 4.37 -7.55
N PRO A 100 4.43 4.36 -6.26
CA PRO A 100 4.58 3.14 -5.51
C PRO A 100 3.24 2.59 -5.03
N ARG A 101 3.01 1.29 -5.28
CA ARG A 101 1.86 0.53 -4.80
C ARG A 101 2.33 -0.53 -3.81
N LEU A 102 1.85 -0.47 -2.58
CA LEU A 102 2.21 -1.47 -1.58
C LEU A 102 1.56 -2.81 -1.95
N GLN A 103 2.40 -3.81 -2.23
CA GLN A 103 1.97 -5.17 -2.51
C GLN A 103 2.38 -6.08 -1.36
N ARG A 104 1.65 -7.18 -1.21
CA ARG A 104 1.98 -8.26 -0.29
C ARG A 104 2.17 -9.54 -1.09
N CYS A 105 3.22 -10.28 -0.78
CA CYS A 105 3.39 -11.62 -1.29
C CYS A 105 2.29 -12.55 -0.75
N PRO A 106 1.91 -13.58 -1.52
CA PRO A 106 1.09 -14.67 -1.01
C PRO A 106 1.67 -15.29 0.26
N ALA A 107 0.82 -15.92 1.07
CA ALA A 107 1.24 -16.56 2.31
C ALA A 107 2.36 -17.59 2.07
N GLY A 108 3.41 -17.55 2.89
CA GLY A 108 4.58 -18.43 2.78
C GLY A 108 5.64 -18.00 1.77
N LEU A 109 5.45 -16.85 1.10
CA LEU A 109 6.44 -16.27 0.20
C LEU A 109 7.04 -14.98 0.77
N ALA A 110 8.30 -14.74 0.45
CA ALA A 110 9.00 -13.49 0.70
C ALA A 110 9.46 -12.87 -0.62
N PHE A 111 9.56 -11.55 -0.67
CA PHE A 111 9.99 -10.82 -1.83
C PHE A 111 11.52 -10.93 -1.99
N SER A 112 11.96 -11.55 -3.09
CA SER A 112 13.36 -11.64 -3.49
C SER A 112 13.73 -10.44 -4.36
N ILE A 113 14.74 -9.68 -3.93
CA ILE A 113 15.30 -8.55 -4.68
C ILE A 113 15.99 -9.03 -5.95
N GLU A 114 16.77 -10.11 -5.82
CA GLU A 114 17.58 -10.69 -6.90
C GLU A 114 16.71 -11.13 -8.08
N LEU A 115 15.53 -11.68 -7.77
CA LEU A 115 14.57 -12.16 -8.76
C LEU A 115 13.46 -11.14 -9.05
N SER A 116 13.39 -10.06 -8.27
CA SER A 116 12.32 -9.05 -8.31
C SER A 116 10.91 -9.67 -8.27
N LYS A 117 10.72 -10.73 -7.49
CA LYS A 117 9.45 -11.49 -7.37
C LYS A 117 9.31 -12.12 -5.99
N CYS A 118 8.08 -12.53 -5.67
CA CYS A 118 7.84 -13.37 -4.50
C CYS A 118 8.38 -14.78 -4.74
N GLU A 119 9.16 -15.28 -3.80
CA GLU A 119 9.79 -16.60 -3.81
C GLU A 119 9.58 -17.25 -2.44
N LEU A 120 9.78 -18.57 -2.35
CA LEU A 120 9.70 -19.27 -1.07
C LEU A 120 10.62 -18.61 -0.04
N ASP A 121 10.08 -18.35 1.13
CA ASP A 121 10.72 -17.54 2.16
C ASP A 121 12.09 -18.07 2.61
N TYR A 122 12.24 -19.39 2.73
CA TYR A 122 13.49 -20.06 3.08
C TYR A 122 14.57 -19.99 1.99
N LEU A 123 14.23 -19.56 0.77
CA LEU A 123 15.18 -19.34 -0.32
C LEU A 123 15.68 -17.89 -0.38
N VAL A 124 14.99 -16.94 0.26
CA VAL A 124 15.37 -15.51 0.20
C VAL A 124 16.50 -15.24 1.21
N PRO A 125 17.72 -14.92 0.76
CA PRO A 125 18.85 -14.73 1.66
C PRO A 125 18.66 -13.48 2.53
N GLY A 126 18.96 -13.60 3.83
CA GLY A 126 18.97 -12.47 4.77
C GLY A 126 17.68 -12.22 5.54
N TRP A 127 16.61 -12.96 5.25
CA TRP A 127 15.37 -12.94 6.03
C TRP A 127 15.15 -14.31 6.68
N PHE A 128 15.21 -14.41 8.00
CA PHE A 128 14.81 -15.64 8.70
C PHE A 128 13.34 -15.51 9.09
N VAL A 129 12.50 -16.37 8.52
CA VAL A 129 11.10 -16.53 8.94
C VAL A 129 11.08 -17.48 10.14
N TYR A 130 11.23 -16.94 11.35
CA TYR A 130 10.71 -17.63 12.53
C TYR A 130 9.18 -17.54 12.46
N PRO A 131 8.42 -18.50 13.02
CA PRO A 131 7.03 -18.79 12.65
C PRO A 131 6.03 -17.62 12.74
N PHE A 132 6.43 -16.44 13.24
CA PHE A 132 5.61 -15.23 13.29
C PHE A 132 6.36 -13.91 13.01
N ILE A 133 7.67 -13.92 12.69
CA ILE A 133 8.47 -12.68 12.57
C ILE A 133 9.51 -12.82 11.46
N CYS A 134 9.49 -11.87 10.52
CA CYS A 134 10.56 -11.68 9.56
C CYS A 134 11.67 -10.81 10.15
N LEU A 135 12.78 -11.44 10.53
CA LEU A 135 13.97 -10.75 11.01
C LEU A 135 15.01 -10.70 9.90
N TRP A 136 15.46 -9.49 9.57
CA TRP A 136 16.61 -9.30 8.72
C TRP A 136 17.87 -9.67 9.50
N VAL A 137 18.47 -10.82 9.19
CA VAL A 137 19.72 -11.25 9.82
C VAL A 137 20.83 -10.92 8.84
N LYS A 138 21.67 -9.95 9.18
CA LYS A 138 22.94 -9.74 8.46
C LYS A 138 23.66 -11.07 8.43
N ARG A 139 23.84 -11.60 7.22
CA ARG A 139 24.59 -12.83 6.95
C ARG A 139 26.06 -12.60 7.35
N MET A 140 26.36 -12.66 8.64
CA MET A 140 27.73 -12.79 9.13
C MET A 140 28.07 -14.27 9.14
N PHE A 141 29.17 -14.58 8.47
CA PHE A 141 29.80 -15.89 8.39
C PHE A 141 29.81 -16.61 9.74
N PHE A 142 29.41 -17.88 9.72
CA PHE A 142 29.64 -18.92 10.72
C PHE A 142 29.08 -18.69 12.14
N PHE A 143 28.32 -19.70 12.62
CA PHE A 143 28.00 -20.03 14.01
C PHE A 143 28.34 -18.94 15.06
N VAL A 144 27.32 -18.18 15.48
CA VAL A 144 26.98 -17.80 16.87
C VAL A 144 25.81 -16.82 16.77
N VAL A 145 24.69 -17.15 17.42
CA VAL A 145 23.55 -16.25 17.59
C VAL A 145 23.98 -15.12 18.52
N VAL A 146 24.39 -13.98 17.97
CA VAL A 146 24.56 -12.75 18.75
C VAL A 146 23.28 -11.92 18.62
N LEU A 147 22.53 -11.84 19.70
CA LEU A 147 21.45 -10.86 19.87
C LEU A 147 22.08 -9.47 19.96
N ILE A 148 22.04 -8.70 18.87
CA ILE A 148 22.48 -7.30 18.88
C ILE A 148 21.28 -6.43 19.31
N PRO A 149 21.39 -5.64 20.40
CA PRO A 149 20.33 -4.75 20.83
C PRO A 149 20.18 -3.57 19.85
N LYS A 150 18.94 -3.14 19.61
CA LYS A 150 18.59 -2.03 18.72
C LYS A 150 19.30 -0.71 19.12
N PRO A 151 19.82 0.10 18.18
CA PRO A 151 20.16 1.49 18.48
C PRO A 151 18.87 2.30 18.73
N LYS A 152 18.97 3.25 19.66
CA LYS A 152 17.89 4.13 20.12
C LYS A 152 17.23 4.92 18.98
#